data_AF-A0A0Q8ISV6-F1
#
_entry.id   AF-A0A0Q8ISV6-F1
#
_cell.length_a   1.000
_cell.length_b   1.000
_cell.length_c   1.000
_cell.angle_alpha   90.00
_cell.angle_beta   90.00
_cell.angle_gamma   90.00
#
_symmetry.space_group_name_H-M   'P 1'
#
loop_
_entity.id
_entity.type
_entity.pdbx_description
1 polymer ?
#
loop_
_entity_poly.entity_id
_entity_poly.type
_entity_poly.pdbx_seq_one_letter_code
_entity_poly.pdbx_strand_id
1 'polypeptide(L)'
;MTDPHLVVPSVQAASAAAPYRVELRDDLGHAWQADEPADLGGGDTAPSPERLLLSSLGACTAITVRMYAARKQWPLNDVQVELQFNPNGKPEAGTELTRVISLHGDLSDEQRERLLQIANACPIHKVLTGEVRIATSLQAAAVSNEAAPTTGASP
;
A
#
# COMPACT_ATOMS: atom_id res chain seq x y z
N MET A 1 -20.72 7.53 -21.94
CA MET A 1 -21.49 6.65 -21.04
C MET A 1 -20.50 6.14 -20.01
N THR A 2 -20.40 6.81 -18.86
CA THR A 2 -19.41 6.49 -17.83
C THR A 2 -19.94 5.31 -17.03
N ASP A 3 -19.16 4.23 -16.94
CA ASP A 3 -19.50 3.07 -16.12
C ASP A 3 -19.60 3.51 -14.64
N PRO A 4 -20.77 3.40 -13.99
CA PRO A 4 -20.94 3.78 -12.60
C PRO A 4 -20.13 2.93 -11.61
N HIS A 5 -19.47 1.85 -12.07
CA HIS A 5 -18.63 0.99 -11.25
C HIS A 5 -17.12 1.31 -11.36
N LEU A 6 -16.73 2.32 -12.15
CA LEU A 6 -15.34 2.71 -12.32
C LEU A 6 -14.91 3.71 -11.23
N VAL A 7 -14.98 3.27 -9.97
CA VAL A 7 -14.30 3.97 -8.87
C VAL A 7 -12.82 3.63 -9.00
N VAL A 8 -12.00 4.64 -9.33
CA VAL A 8 -10.55 4.49 -9.41
C VAL A 8 -10.01 4.62 -7.98
N PRO A 9 -9.41 3.56 -7.39
CA PRO A 9 -8.82 3.65 -6.06
C PRO A 9 -7.80 4.78 -6.05
N SER A 10 -7.88 5.66 -5.04
CA SER A 10 -6.97 6.80 -4.96
C SER A 10 -6.50 7.03 -3.53
N VAL A 11 -5.28 7.53 -3.39
CA VAL A 11 -4.67 7.85 -2.10
C VAL A 11 -4.11 9.27 -2.19
N GLN A 12 -4.39 10.06 -1.16
CA GLN A 12 -3.74 11.34 -0.92
C GLN A 12 -2.69 11.17 0.19
N ALA A 13 -1.52 11.77 0.01
CA ALA A 13 -0.45 11.79 0.99
C ALA A 13 -0.03 13.24 1.25
N ALA A 14 0.07 13.63 2.51
CA ALA A 14 0.52 14.96 2.93
C ALA A 14 1.55 14.86 4.04
N SER A 15 2.63 15.63 3.93
CA SER A 15 3.62 15.76 5.00
C SER A 15 3.01 16.41 6.24
N ALA A 16 3.29 15.86 7.41
CA ALA A 16 2.99 16.49 8.68
C ALA A 16 4.10 17.47 9.09
N ALA A 17 3.91 18.18 10.21
CA ALA A 17 4.92 19.10 10.75
C ALA A 17 6.17 18.37 11.28
N ALA A 18 6.00 17.13 11.76
CA ALA A 18 7.11 16.29 12.19
C ALA A 18 7.91 15.81 10.95
N PRO A 19 9.26 15.76 11.01
CA PRO A 19 10.07 15.28 9.90
C PRO A 19 9.65 13.90 9.41
N TYR A 20 9.50 13.74 8.09
CA TYR A 20 9.19 12.49 7.38
C TYR A 20 7.87 11.79 7.73
N ARG A 21 7.11 12.30 8.70
CA ARG A 21 5.76 11.84 9.02
C ARG A 21 4.80 12.25 7.90
N VAL A 22 4.02 11.29 7.42
CA VAL A 22 3.04 11.47 6.34
C VAL A 22 1.68 10.96 6.80
N GLU A 23 0.65 11.78 6.57
CA GLU A 23 -0.76 11.38 6.72
C GLU A 23 -1.28 10.92 5.36
N LEU A 24 -1.89 9.74 5.32
CA LEU A 24 -2.49 9.14 4.14
C LEU A 24 -4.00 8.99 4.30
N ARG A 25 -4.74 9.20 3.21
CA ARG A 25 -6.20 8.99 3.14
C ARG A 25 -6.58 8.38 1.80
N ASP A 26 -7.56 7.49 1.78
CA ASP A 26 -8.13 6.94 0.54
C ASP A 26 -9.48 7.58 0.16
N ASP A 27 -9.99 7.21 -1.01
CA ASP A 27 -11.28 7.63 -1.55
C ASP A 27 -12.51 7.10 -0.78
N LEU A 28 -12.31 6.18 0.18
CA LEU A 28 -13.34 5.62 1.05
C LEU A 28 -13.35 6.25 2.44
N GLY A 29 -12.44 7.19 2.71
CA GLY A 29 -12.35 7.92 3.97
C GLY A 29 -11.55 7.21 5.06
N HIS A 30 -10.82 6.13 4.72
CA HIS A 30 -9.85 5.53 5.63
C HIS A 30 -8.61 6.41 5.75
N ALA A 31 -7.96 6.36 6.91
CA ALA A 31 -6.75 7.13 7.18
C ALA A 31 -5.70 6.25 7.88
N TRP A 32 -4.44 6.44 7.50
CA TRP A 32 -3.28 5.79 8.09
C TRP A 32 -2.05 6.67 7.90
N GLN A 33 -0.90 6.23 8.40
CA GLN A 33 0.31 7.03 8.45
C GLN A 33 1.51 6.28 7.89
N ALA A 34 2.50 7.04 7.45
CA ALA A 34 3.84 6.57 7.18
C ALA A 34 4.86 7.44 7.94
N ASP A 35 6.01 6.88 8.25
CA ASP A 35 7.13 7.57 8.89
C ASP A 35 8.43 6.86 8.55
N GLU A 36 9.56 7.52 8.75
CA GLU A 36 10.86 6.86 8.68
C GLU A 36 11.35 6.43 10.07
N PRO A 37 12.22 5.41 10.15
CA PRO A 37 12.95 5.08 11.37
C PRO A 37 13.79 6.24 11.92
N ALA A 38 14.07 6.19 13.22
CA ALA A 38 14.81 7.25 13.91
C ALA A 38 16.25 7.46 13.40
N ASP A 39 16.92 6.39 12.95
CA ASP A 39 18.27 6.44 12.37
C ASP A 39 18.30 7.08 10.98
N LEU A 40 17.16 7.19 10.30
CA LEU A 40 16.96 7.96 9.07
C LEU A 40 16.36 9.35 9.33
N GLY A 41 16.24 9.75 10.60
CA GLY A 41 15.75 11.07 11.02
C GLY A 41 14.24 11.20 11.13
N GLY A 42 13.50 10.09 11.00
CA GLY A 42 12.06 10.05 11.26
C GLY A 42 11.71 9.85 12.73
N GLY A 43 10.42 9.71 13.01
CA GLY A 43 9.92 9.54 14.37
C GLY A 43 9.77 8.08 14.83
N ASP A 44 9.93 7.10 13.92
CA ASP A 44 9.57 5.69 14.14
C ASP A 44 8.15 5.52 14.71
N THR A 45 7.23 6.40 14.30
CA THR A 45 5.85 6.45 14.83
C THR A 45 4.82 5.77 13.94
N ALA A 46 5.21 5.40 12.73
CA ALA A 46 4.39 4.70 11.75
C ALA A 46 5.29 3.85 10.83
N PRO A 47 4.74 2.90 10.05
CA PRO A 47 5.55 2.09 9.15
C PRO A 47 6.23 2.93 8.06
N SER A 48 7.44 2.52 7.68
CA SER A 48 8.11 3.08 6.50
C SER A 48 7.38 2.76 5.19
N PRO A 49 7.58 3.56 4.14
CA PRO A 49 7.00 3.29 2.83
C PRO A 49 7.28 1.87 2.31
N GLU A 50 8.48 1.33 2.55
CA GLU A 50 8.83 -0.06 2.23
C GLU A 50 7.94 -1.07 2.98
N ARG A 51 7.73 -0.85 4.28
CA ARG A 51 6.84 -1.70 5.10
C ARG A 51 5.39 -1.59 4.66
N LEU A 52 4.93 -0.43 4.21
CA LEU A 52 3.59 -0.25 3.63
C LEU A 52 3.43 -1.01 2.30
N LEU A 53 4.47 -1.01 1.45
CA LEU A 53 4.46 -1.79 0.21
C LEU A 53 4.38 -3.30 0.50
N LEU A 54 5.18 -3.80 1.44
CA LEU A 54 5.09 -5.19 1.90
C LEU A 54 3.70 -5.50 2.48
N SER A 55 3.15 -4.59 3.29
CA SER A 55 1.82 -4.74 3.89
C SER A 55 0.73 -4.89 2.82
N SER A 56 0.80 -4.10 1.74
CA SER A 56 -0.10 -4.20 0.59
C SER A 56 -0.05 -5.59 -0.08
N LEU A 57 1.16 -6.11 -0.34
CA LEU A 57 1.33 -7.45 -0.91
C LEU A 57 0.84 -8.55 0.05
N GLY A 58 1.14 -8.44 1.34
CA GLY A 58 0.73 -9.41 2.35
C GLY A 58 -0.79 -9.47 2.50
N ALA A 59 -1.44 -8.32 2.65
CA ALA A 59 -2.89 -8.20 2.73
C ALA A 59 -3.57 -8.77 1.47
N CYS A 60 -3.13 -8.36 0.29
CA CYS A 60 -3.68 -8.84 -0.97
C CYS A 60 -3.55 -10.37 -1.11
N THR A 61 -2.41 -10.93 -0.69
CA THR A 61 -2.17 -12.38 -0.67
C THR A 61 -3.16 -13.10 0.25
N ALA A 62 -3.22 -12.69 1.52
CA ALA A 62 -4.07 -13.33 2.52
C ALA A 62 -5.56 -13.27 2.14
N ILE A 63 -6.03 -12.10 1.69
CA ILE A 63 -7.41 -11.90 1.21
C ILE A 63 -7.71 -12.85 0.05
N THR A 64 -6.85 -12.89 -0.97
CA THR A 64 -7.07 -13.71 -2.17
C THR A 64 -7.15 -15.20 -1.84
N VAL A 65 -6.24 -15.70 -1.00
CA VAL A 65 -6.21 -17.09 -0.55
C VAL A 65 -7.47 -17.44 0.23
N ARG A 66 -7.87 -16.61 1.21
CA ARG A 66 -9.08 -16.84 2.01
C ARG A 66 -10.34 -16.81 1.15
N MET A 67 -10.46 -15.85 0.22
CA MET A 67 -11.59 -15.78 -0.70
C MET A 67 -11.71 -17.04 -1.56
N TYR A 68 -10.60 -17.54 -2.09
CA TYR A 68 -10.60 -18.75 -2.91
C TYR A 68 -10.99 -19.99 -2.10
N ALA A 69 -10.41 -20.18 -0.92
CA ALA A 69 -10.74 -21.30 -0.03
C ALA A 69 -12.23 -21.27 0.35
N ALA A 70 -12.77 -20.10 0.72
CA ALA A 70 -14.18 -19.92 1.05
C ALA A 70 -15.10 -20.29 -0.12
N ARG A 71 -14.78 -19.84 -1.34
CA ARG A 71 -15.53 -20.18 -2.56
C ARG A 71 -15.53 -21.69 -2.85
N LYS A 72 -14.43 -22.37 -2.51
CA LYS A 72 -14.28 -23.82 -2.66
C LYS A 72 -14.78 -24.61 -1.46
N GLN A 73 -15.23 -23.93 -0.40
CA GLN A 73 -15.64 -24.51 0.87
C GLN A 73 -14.55 -25.40 1.48
N TRP A 74 -13.28 -24.99 1.34
CA TRP A 74 -12.14 -25.69 1.94
C TRP A 74 -11.94 -25.28 3.40
N PRO A 75 -11.52 -26.21 4.28
CA PRO A 75 -11.40 -25.98 5.73
C PRO A 75 -10.13 -25.21 6.11
N LEU A 76 -9.92 -24.05 5.48
CA LEU A 76 -8.86 -23.10 5.81
C LEU A 76 -9.31 -22.21 6.97
N ASN A 77 -8.61 -22.29 8.09
CA ASN A 77 -8.90 -21.52 9.30
C ASN A 77 -8.18 -20.16 9.28
N ASP A 78 -6.88 -20.16 8.97
CA ASP A 78 -6.02 -18.98 9.05
C ASP A 78 -4.93 -18.95 7.97
N VAL A 79 -4.50 -17.74 7.58
CA VAL A 79 -3.43 -17.47 6.62
C VAL A 79 -2.49 -16.43 7.20
N GLN A 80 -1.23 -16.80 7.36
CA GLN A 80 -0.18 -15.88 7.78
C GLN A 80 0.81 -15.67 6.65
N VAL A 81 1.24 -14.43 6.46
CA VAL A 81 2.15 -14.03 5.39
C VAL A 81 3.27 -13.20 6.00
N GLU A 82 4.48 -13.72 5.94
CA GLU A 82 5.69 -13.01 6.33
C GLU A 82 6.42 -12.54 5.07
N LEU A 83 6.87 -11.28 5.09
CA LEU A 83 7.47 -10.61 3.94
C LEU A 83 8.74 -9.89 4.36
N GLN A 84 9.76 -9.93 3.51
CA GLN A 84 10.99 -9.18 3.71
C GLN A 84 11.38 -8.45 2.42
N PHE A 85 11.98 -7.27 2.57
CA PHE A 85 12.47 -6.44 1.48
C PHE A 85 13.99 -6.57 1.42
N ASN A 86 14.52 -7.06 0.29
CA ASN A 86 15.96 -7.26 0.05
C ASN A 86 16.70 -7.94 1.23
N PRO A 87 16.27 -9.13 1.69
CA PRO A 87 16.79 -9.74 2.91
C PRO A 87 18.29 -10.08 2.85
N ASN A 88 18.84 -10.22 1.64
CA ASN A 88 20.26 -10.45 1.39
C ASN A 88 21.01 -9.17 0.98
N GLY A 89 20.42 -8.00 1.24
CA GLY A 89 20.88 -6.71 0.71
C GLY A 89 20.29 -6.40 -0.66
N LYS A 90 20.46 -5.16 -1.11
CA LYS A 90 19.94 -4.70 -2.41
C LYS A 90 20.65 -5.43 -3.56
N PRO A 91 19.92 -6.16 -4.43
CA PRO A 91 20.52 -6.83 -5.58
C PRO A 91 21.14 -5.84 -6.58
N GLU A 92 22.05 -6.32 -7.43
CA GLU A 92 22.65 -5.52 -8.51
C GLU A 92 21.60 -4.97 -9.48
N ALA A 93 20.56 -5.75 -9.75
CA ALA A 93 19.44 -5.37 -10.60
C ALA A 93 18.10 -5.67 -9.91
N GLY A 94 17.20 -4.69 -9.96
CA GLY A 94 15.82 -4.83 -9.47
C GLY A 94 15.69 -4.74 -7.95
N THR A 95 14.76 -5.52 -7.42
CA THR A 95 14.41 -5.59 -5.99
C THR A 95 13.95 -7.00 -5.70
N GLU A 96 14.35 -7.55 -4.56
CA GLU A 96 13.95 -8.87 -4.10
C GLU A 96 12.96 -8.73 -2.95
N LEU A 97 11.78 -9.33 -3.09
CA LEU A 97 10.85 -9.51 -1.98
C LEU A 97 10.72 -11.01 -1.70
N THR A 98 10.97 -11.43 -0.47
CA THR A 98 10.72 -12.82 -0.07
C THR A 98 9.40 -12.92 0.67
N ARG A 99 8.66 -14.00 0.42
CA ARG A 99 7.34 -14.25 1.02
C ARG A 99 7.27 -15.67 1.55
N VAL A 100 6.93 -15.83 2.82
CA VAL A 100 6.64 -17.11 3.46
C VAL A 100 5.16 -17.13 3.84
N ILE A 101 4.46 -18.21 3.48
CA ILE A 101 3.01 -18.35 3.72
C ILE A 101 2.76 -19.58 4.58
N SER A 102 2.06 -19.37 5.70
CA SER A 102 1.60 -20.44 6.59
C SER A 102 0.09 -20.59 6.46
N LEU A 103 -0.38 -21.80 6.16
CA LEU A 103 -1.80 -22.13 6.00
C LEU A 103 -2.24 -23.09 7.11
N HIS A 104 -3.18 -22.64 7.94
CA HIS A 104 -3.71 -23.42 9.05
C HIS A 104 -5.11 -23.93 8.73
N GLY A 105 -5.33 -25.24 8.86
CA GLY A 105 -6.58 -25.90 8.49
C GLY A 105 -6.36 -27.36 8.12
N ASP A 106 -7.45 -28.13 8.06
CA ASP A 106 -7.45 -29.54 7.67
C ASP A 106 -7.41 -29.69 6.14
N LEU A 107 -6.32 -29.20 5.56
CA LEU A 107 -6.13 -29.11 4.11
C LEU A 107 -5.29 -30.28 3.61
N SER A 108 -5.75 -30.91 2.52
CA SER A 108 -4.92 -31.87 1.78
C SER A 108 -3.72 -31.18 1.12
N ASP A 109 -2.70 -31.96 0.76
CA ASP A 109 -1.51 -31.43 0.08
C ASP A 109 -1.88 -30.77 -1.26
N GLU A 110 -2.84 -31.33 -2.00
CA GLU A 110 -3.33 -30.72 -3.24
C GLU A 110 -4.04 -29.38 -3.00
N GLN A 111 -4.77 -29.26 -1.90
CA GLN A 111 -5.40 -27.99 -1.52
C GLN A 111 -4.34 -26.95 -1.15
N ARG A 112 -3.31 -27.35 -0.39
CA ARG A 112 -2.20 -26.47 0.01
C ARG A 112 -1.44 -25.96 -1.21
N GLU A 113 -1.03 -26.86 -2.09
CA GLU A 113 -0.34 -26.53 -3.35
C GLU A 113 -1.21 -25.60 -4.20
N ARG A 114 -2.51 -25.88 -4.30
CA ARG A 114 -3.42 -25.01 -5.04
C ARG A 114 -3.55 -23.61 -4.41
N LEU A 115 -3.62 -23.50 -3.09
CA LEU A 115 -3.67 -22.22 -2.40
C LEU A 115 -2.37 -21.42 -2.57
N LEU A 116 -1.22 -22.09 -2.59
CA LEU A 116 0.07 -21.46 -2.92
C LEU A 116 0.08 -20.87 -4.34
N GLN A 117 -0.45 -21.59 -5.32
CA GLN A 117 -0.59 -21.06 -6.68
C GLN A 117 -1.51 -19.82 -6.72
N ILE A 118 -2.60 -19.84 -5.95
CA ILE A 118 -3.53 -18.72 -5.85
C ILE A 118 -2.88 -17.50 -5.15
N ALA A 119 -1.99 -17.72 -4.18
CA ALA A 119 -1.22 -16.64 -3.55
C ALA A 119 -0.34 -15.86 -4.56
N ASN A 120 0.12 -16.50 -5.64
CA ASN A 120 0.85 -15.87 -6.74
C ASN A 120 -0.06 -15.21 -7.79
N ALA A 121 -1.38 -15.31 -7.64
CA ALA A 121 -2.34 -14.74 -8.59
C ALA A 121 -3.02 -13.46 -8.08
N CYS A 122 -2.64 -12.95 -6.90
CA CYS A 122 -3.27 -11.78 -6.31
C CYS A 122 -2.99 -10.50 -7.12
N PRO A 123 -3.91 -9.52 -7.16
CA PRO A 123 -3.72 -8.29 -7.94
C PRO A 123 -2.40 -7.56 -7.68
N ILE A 124 -1.98 -7.42 -6.41
CA ILE A 124 -0.73 -6.70 -6.08
C ILE A 124 0.51 -7.47 -6.56
N HIS A 125 0.51 -8.80 -6.52
CA HIS A 125 1.59 -9.59 -7.11
C HIS A 125 1.74 -9.27 -8.61
N LYS A 126 0.62 -9.22 -9.34
CA LYS A 126 0.64 -8.90 -10.79
C LYS A 126 1.17 -7.51 -11.08
N VAL A 127 0.90 -6.53 -10.21
CA VAL A 127 1.46 -5.17 -10.34
C VAL A 127 2.98 -5.21 -10.16
N LEU A 128 3.46 -5.90 -9.12
CA LEU A 128 4.90 -5.96 -8.79
C LEU A 128 5.73 -6.74 -9.81
N THR A 129 5.13 -7.73 -10.48
CA THR A 129 5.80 -8.54 -11.52
C THR A 129 5.50 -8.05 -12.94
N GLY A 130 4.79 -6.91 -13.09
CA GLY A 130 4.36 -6.36 -14.37
C GLY A 130 5.09 -5.06 -14.74
N GLU A 131 4.75 -4.49 -15.90
CA GLU A 131 5.20 -3.16 -16.29
C GLU A 131 4.36 -2.10 -15.55
N VAL A 132 5.03 -1.20 -14.83
CA VAL A 132 4.40 -0.08 -14.13
C VAL A 132 4.86 1.24 -14.74
N ARG A 133 3.92 2.06 -15.20
CA ARG A 133 4.19 3.42 -15.73
C ARG A 133 3.70 4.46 -14.74
N ILE A 134 4.58 5.39 -14.37
CA ILE A 134 4.27 6.49 -13.46
C ILE A 134 4.30 7.80 -14.24
N ALA A 135 3.16 8.47 -14.34
CA ALA A 135 3.04 9.80 -14.94
C ALA A 135 3.05 10.87 -13.84
N THR A 136 4.00 11.80 -13.90
CA THR A 136 4.21 12.82 -12.88
C THR A 136 3.96 14.22 -13.46
N SER A 137 3.25 15.06 -12.70
CA SER A 137 3.08 16.48 -13.02
C SER A 137 3.20 17.32 -11.76
N LEU A 138 3.70 18.55 -11.91
CA LEU A 138 3.75 19.55 -10.84
C LEU A 138 2.62 20.55 -11.04
N GLN A 139 1.85 20.83 -9.98
CA GLN A 139 0.87 21.90 -9.98
C GLN A 139 1.45 23.11 -9.24
N ALA A 140 1.21 24.32 -9.76
CA ALA A 140 1.56 25.54 -9.05
C ALA A 140 0.68 25.69 -7.80
N ALA A 141 1.27 26.09 -6.68
CA ALA A 141 0.50 26.38 -5.47
C ALA A 141 -0.47 27.54 -5.73
N ALA A 142 -1.75 27.37 -5.33
CA ALA A 142 -2.71 28.45 -5.38
C ALA A 142 -2.28 29.56 -4.41
N VAL A 143 -1.88 30.71 -4.95
CA VAL A 143 -1.58 31.91 -4.14
C VAL A 143 -2.91 32.55 -3.75
N SER A 144 -3.36 32.32 -2.53
CA SER A 144 -4.47 33.06 -1.93
C SER A 144 -4.00 34.49 -1.63
N ASN A 145 -4.29 35.44 -2.52
CA ASN A 145 -4.01 36.85 -2.27
C ASN A 145 -5.16 37.48 -1.47
N GLU A 146 -5.07 37.50 -0.13
CA GLU A 146 -5.90 38.39 0.68
C GLU A 146 -5.37 39.82 0.54
N ALA A 147 -6.01 40.62 -0.31
CA ALA A 147 -5.77 42.05 -0.38
C ALA A 147 -6.31 42.72 0.90
N ALA A 148 -5.42 43.29 1.71
CA ALA A 148 -5.79 44.14 2.83
C ALA A 148 -6.52 45.42 2.34
N PRO A 149 -7.60 45.87 3.00
CA PRO A 149 -8.31 47.08 2.59
C PRO A 149 -7.49 48.32 2.96
N THR A 150 -7.12 49.12 1.96
CA THR A 150 -6.65 50.49 2.13
C THR A 150 -7.84 51.44 2.13
N THR A 151 -8.13 52.04 3.27
CA THR A 151 -8.89 53.30 3.39
C THR A 151 -8.06 54.18 4.32
N GLY A 152 -7.33 55.21 3.86
CA GLY A 152 -7.77 56.27 2.97
C GLY A 152 -8.05 57.49 3.86
N ALA A 153 -6.99 58.23 4.20
CA ALA A 153 -7.08 59.48 4.96
C ALA A 153 -7.11 60.68 4.00
N SER A 154 -8.09 61.57 4.17
CA SER A 154 -8.06 63.02 3.85
C SER A 154 -9.34 63.65 4.41
N PRO A 155 -9.38 64.97 4.70
CA PRO A 155 -9.29 66.01 3.68
C PRO A 155 -7.95 66.75 3.66
#